data_AF-A0A183EQB8-F1
#
_entry.id   AF-A0A183EQB8-F1
#
_cell.length_a   1.000
_cell.length_b   1.000
_cell.length_c   1.000
_cell.angle_alpha   90.00
_cell.angle_beta   90.00
_cell.angle_gamma   90.00
#
_symmetry.space_group_name_H-M   'P 1'
#
loop_
_entity.id
_entity.type
_entity.pdbx_description
1 polymer ?
#
loop_
_entity_poly.entity_id
_entity_poly.type
_entity_poly.pdbx_seq_one_letter_code
_entity_poly.pdbx_strand_id
1 'polypeptide(L)'
;MKKIYRKLITREISTGRHKVRMCMEQYDRILRCYREPNSPVDIQHYRPMVHEDERTNWNEHILAMCNNQAFVVFTRVNGVLLSQAEIAKQLHLVVKLSKSQDTTKSMIIAGGSVGDRDDSAKFWCIMNEGKLSKRLNK
;
A
#
# COMPACT_ATOMS: atom_id res chain seq x y z
N MET A 1 -8.78 -2.15 -9.01
CA MET A 1 -8.29 -3.42 -8.45
C MET A 1 -8.78 -4.66 -9.19
N LYS A 2 -10.09 -4.94 -9.21
CA LYS A 2 -10.67 -6.20 -9.73
C LYS A 2 -10.22 -6.62 -11.15
N LYS A 3 -10.04 -5.68 -12.08
CA LYS A 3 -9.61 -5.97 -13.47
C LYS A 3 -8.17 -6.48 -13.59
N ILE A 4 -7.24 -5.93 -12.80
CA ILE A 4 -5.81 -6.34 -12.81
C ILE A 4 -5.69 -7.77 -12.30
N TYR A 5 -6.30 -8.05 -11.14
CA TYR A 5 -6.24 -9.36 -10.51
C TYR A 5 -6.87 -10.46 -11.36
N ARG A 6 -7.96 -10.15 -12.07
CA ARG A 6 -8.66 -11.09 -12.96
C ARG A 6 -8.03 -11.21 -14.34
N LYS A 7 -6.89 -10.56 -14.60
CA LYS A 7 -6.27 -10.51 -15.93
C LYS A 7 -7.24 -10.04 -17.04
N LEU A 8 -8.21 -9.20 -16.68
CA LEU A 8 -9.23 -8.65 -17.60
C LEU A 8 -8.76 -7.39 -18.32
N ILE A 9 -7.51 -6.97 -18.09
CA ILE A 9 -6.89 -5.86 -18.81
C ILE A 9 -6.44 -6.38 -20.17
N THR A 10 -6.92 -5.75 -21.23
CA THR A 10 -6.48 -6.04 -22.58
C THR A 10 -5.01 -5.69 -22.73
N ARG A 11 -4.26 -6.58 -23.39
CA ARG A 11 -2.83 -6.38 -23.60
C ARG A 11 -2.59 -5.11 -24.41
N GLU A 12 -1.67 -4.29 -23.93
CA GLU A 12 -1.31 -3.04 -24.61
C GLU A 12 -0.59 -3.32 -25.93
N ILE A 13 -0.83 -2.42 -26.89
CA ILE A 13 -0.21 -2.40 -28.20
C ILE A 13 0.55 -1.09 -28.32
N SER A 14 1.77 -1.14 -28.87
CA SER A 14 2.59 0.06 -29.08
C SER A 14 1.86 1.14 -29.91
N THR A 15 2.13 2.39 -29.59
CA THR A 15 1.55 3.55 -30.29
C THR A 15 2.27 3.90 -31.59
N GLY A 16 3.49 3.39 -31.81
CA GLY A 16 4.31 3.66 -33.00
C GLY A 16 3.76 3.10 -34.32
N ARG A 17 4.49 3.36 -35.41
CA ARG A 17 4.14 2.93 -36.79
C ARG A 17 3.98 1.41 -36.90
N HIS A 18 4.88 0.66 -36.27
CA HIS A 18 4.78 -0.79 -36.18
C HIS A 18 4.18 -1.20 -34.84
N LYS A 19 3.07 -1.93 -34.90
CA LYS A 19 2.29 -2.36 -33.74
C LYS A 19 2.91 -3.62 -33.14
N VAL A 20 3.35 -3.53 -31.89
CA VAL A 20 3.88 -4.65 -31.11
C VAL A 20 3.10 -4.83 -29.83
N ARG A 21 2.95 -6.07 -29.37
CA ARG A 21 2.31 -6.39 -28.10
C ARG A 21 3.28 -6.09 -26.96
N MET A 22 2.88 -5.23 -26.04
CA MET A 22 3.73 -4.81 -24.92
C MET A 22 3.77 -5.86 -23.80
N CYS A 23 4.80 -5.80 -22.97
CA CYS A 23 4.84 -6.56 -21.72
C CYS A 23 3.84 -5.96 -20.71
N MET A 24 3.14 -6.82 -19.95
CA MET A 24 2.13 -6.39 -18.97
C MET A 24 2.63 -6.52 -17.51
N GLU A 25 3.91 -6.82 -17.29
CA GLU A 25 4.43 -7.12 -15.95
C GLU A 25 4.32 -5.94 -14.97
N GLN A 26 4.41 -4.70 -15.47
CA GLN A 26 4.22 -3.50 -14.64
C GLN A 26 2.80 -3.42 -14.07
N TYR A 27 1.80 -3.80 -14.85
CA TYR A 27 0.40 -3.85 -14.41
C TYR A 27 0.20 -4.85 -13.26
N ASP A 28 0.91 -5.96 -13.28
CA ASP A 28 0.81 -7.00 -12.24
C ASP A 28 1.41 -6.58 -10.91
N ARG A 29 2.37 -5.64 -10.93
CA ARG A 29 3.15 -5.21 -9.77
C ARG A 29 2.58 -3.94 -9.12
N ILE A 30 1.80 -3.12 -9.82
CA ILE A 30 1.41 -1.76 -9.41
C ILE A 30 0.75 -1.66 -8.02
N LEU A 31 0.05 -2.71 -7.54
CA LEU A 31 -0.59 -2.73 -6.22
C LEU A 31 0.03 -3.74 -5.24
N ARG A 32 1.19 -4.31 -5.59
CA ARG A 32 1.80 -5.45 -4.87
C ARG A 32 3.27 -5.24 -4.59
N CYS A 33 3.76 -4.03 -4.76
CA CYS A 33 5.15 -3.71 -4.54
C CYS A 33 5.34 -2.67 -3.44
N TYR A 34 6.47 -2.75 -2.77
CA TYR A 34 6.93 -1.78 -1.78
C TYR A 34 8.43 -1.60 -1.94
N ARG A 35 8.91 -0.36 -1.86
CA ARG A 35 10.33 -0.02 -1.93
C ARG A 35 10.83 0.23 -0.52
N GLU A 36 11.62 -0.69 0.00
CA GLU A 36 12.26 -0.55 1.30
C GLU A 36 13.55 0.27 1.13
N PRO A 37 13.75 1.33 1.94
CA PRO A 37 15.01 2.05 1.95
C PRO A 37 16.12 1.16 2.51
N ASN A 38 17.24 1.06 1.79
CA ASN A 38 18.39 0.28 2.21
C ASN A 38 19.69 0.87 1.62
N SER A 39 20.80 0.75 2.35
CA SER A 39 22.11 1.25 1.91
C SER A 39 23.04 0.10 1.55
N PRO A 40 23.79 0.16 0.42
CA PRO A 40 23.84 1.26 -0.55
C PRO A 40 22.72 1.23 -1.61
N VAL A 41 21.90 0.18 -1.63
CA VAL A 41 20.86 -0.01 -2.65
C VAL A 41 19.56 -0.46 -1.99
N ASP A 42 18.47 0.25 -2.33
CA ASP A 42 17.12 -0.05 -1.90
C ASP A 42 16.64 -1.44 -2.35
N ILE A 43 15.71 -2.01 -1.59
CA ILE A 43 15.13 -3.33 -1.87
C ILE A 43 13.72 -3.16 -2.40
N GLN A 44 13.46 -3.71 -3.59
CA GLN A 44 12.13 -3.74 -4.16
C GLN A 44 11.44 -5.06 -3.81
N HIS A 45 10.41 -4.98 -2.96
CA HIS A 45 9.59 -6.12 -2.58
C HIS A 45 8.42 -6.29 -3.54
N TYR A 46 8.04 -7.54 -3.80
CA TYR A 46 6.85 -7.88 -4.56
C TYR A 46 6.13 -9.05 -3.88
N ARG A 47 4.83 -8.89 -3.61
CA ARG A 47 4.01 -10.01 -3.13
C ARG A 47 3.71 -10.95 -4.29
N PRO A 48 3.98 -12.27 -4.25
CA PRO A 48 3.73 -13.20 -5.37
C PRO A 48 2.25 -13.36 -5.73
N MET A 49 1.96 -13.82 -6.95
CA MET A 49 0.55 -14.01 -7.39
C MET A 49 0.13 -15.31 -6.75
N VAL A 50 -0.96 -15.25 -6.00
CA VAL A 50 -1.57 -16.44 -5.43
C VAL A 50 -2.86 -16.64 -6.22
N HIS A 51 -3.18 -17.88 -6.60
CA HIS A 51 -4.38 -18.22 -7.36
C HIS A 51 -5.64 -17.65 -6.68
N GLU A 52 -6.66 -17.29 -7.47
CA GLU A 52 -7.89 -16.63 -6.98
C GLU A 52 -8.54 -17.38 -5.82
N ASP A 53 -8.48 -18.71 -5.84
CA ASP A 53 -9.09 -19.59 -4.84
C ASP A 53 -8.55 -19.37 -3.43
N GLU A 54 -7.26 -19.03 -3.29
CA GLU A 54 -6.63 -18.77 -1.99
C GLU A 54 -6.92 -17.36 -1.44
N ARG A 55 -7.41 -16.44 -2.29
CA ARG A 55 -7.66 -15.03 -1.91
C ARG A 55 -9.12 -14.72 -1.67
N THR A 56 -10.01 -15.68 -1.89
CA THR A 56 -11.46 -15.51 -1.79
C THR A 56 -11.91 -14.95 -0.44
N ASN A 57 -11.15 -15.17 0.64
CA ASN A 57 -11.51 -14.73 2.00
C ASN A 57 -10.62 -13.63 2.60
N TRP A 58 -9.75 -13.00 1.81
CA TRP A 58 -8.80 -12.03 2.37
C TRP A 58 -9.44 -10.66 2.62
N ASN A 59 -8.93 -9.98 3.65
CA ASN A 59 -9.18 -8.57 3.88
C ASN A 59 -8.27 -7.74 2.98
N GLU A 60 -8.85 -6.82 2.19
CA GLU A 60 -8.12 -5.84 1.40
C GLU A 60 -8.30 -4.47 2.03
N HIS A 61 -7.23 -3.68 2.10
CA HIS A 61 -7.26 -2.36 2.70
C HIS A 61 -6.36 -1.39 1.92
N ILE A 62 -6.59 -0.11 2.16
CA ILE A 62 -5.69 0.99 1.81
C ILE A 62 -5.18 1.65 3.08
N LEU A 63 -4.04 2.32 2.99
CA LEU A 63 -3.55 3.20 4.04
C LEU A 63 -3.97 4.64 3.71
N ALA A 64 -4.73 5.28 4.60
CA ALA A 64 -5.11 6.67 4.50
C ALA A 64 -4.23 7.52 5.43
N MET A 65 -3.52 8.50 4.88
CA MET A 65 -2.72 9.45 5.64
C MET A 65 -3.53 10.72 5.89
N CYS A 66 -3.73 11.12 7.15
CA CYS A 66 -4.50 12.32 7.50
C CYS A 66 -3.92 12.96 8.78
N ASN A 67 -3.62 14.26 8.75
CA ASN A 67 -2.98 15.00 9.86
C ASN A 67 -1.78 14.26 10.47
N ASN A 68 -0.84 13.83 9.61
CA ASN A 68 0.38 13.09 9.97
C ASN A 68 0.16 11.71 10.62
N GLN A 69 -1.07 11.20 10.62
CA GLN A 69 -1.43 9.88 11.14
C GLN A 69 -1.79 8.93 9.99
N ALA A 70 -1.50 7.65 10.20
CA ALA A 70 -1.79 6.58 9.25
C ALA A 70 -2.99 5.74 9.74
N PHE A 71 -3.99 5.55 8.88
CA PHE A 71 -5.20 4.80 9.18
C PHE A 71 -5.41 3.68 8.17
N VAL A 72 -5.81 2.51 8.65
CA VAL A 72 -6.22 1.38 7.79
C VAL A 72 -7.68 1.56 7.42
N VAL A 73 -7.98 1.60 6.12
CA VAL A 73 -9.35 1.65 5.59
C VAL A 73 -9.60 0.40 4.77
N PHE A 74 -10.57 -0.41 5.18
CA PHE A 74 -10.88 -1.65 4.48
C PHE A 74 -11.65 -1.35 3.19
N THR A 75 -11.29 -2.05 2.12
CA THR A 75 -12.02 -2.09 0.85
C THR A 75 -12.71 -3.44 0.63
N ARG A 76 -12.20 -4.51 1.26
CA ARG A 76 -12.79 -5.84 1.27
C ARG A 76 -12.65 -6.45 2.65
N VAL A 77 -13.71 -7.07 3.15
CA VAL A 77 -13.70 -7.80 4.43
C VAL A 77 -14.21 -9.21 4.18
N ASN A 78 -13.44 -10.24 4.60
CA ASN A 78 -13.73 -11.66 4.40
C ASN A 78 -14.16 -11.98 2.96
N GLY A 79 -13.43 -11.44 1.97
CA GLY A 79 -13.78 -11.66 0.58
C GLY A 79 -14.87 -10.76 0.00
N VAL A 80 -15.65 -10.06 0.81
CA VAL A 80 -16.76 -9.21 0.37
C VAL A 80 -16.30 -7.79 0.13
N LEU A 81 -16.49 -7.28 -1.10
CA LEU A 81 -16.15 -5.91 -1.46
C LEU A 81 -17.13 -4.96 -0.77
N LEU A 82 -16.61 -3.98 -0.04
CA LEU A 82 -17.44 -2.95 0.59
C LEU A 82 -18.01 -1.99 -0.46
N SER A 83 -19.21 -1.50 -0.18
CA SER A 83 -19.87 -0.46 -0.97
C SER A 83 -19.13 0.88 -0.83
N GLN A 84 -19.38 1.77 -1.80
CA GLN A 84 -18.83 3.13 -1.75
C GLN A 84 -19.28 3.88 -0.49
N ALA A 85 -20.52 3.66 -0.04
CA ALA A 85 -21.05 4.29 1.17
C ALA A 85 -20.32 3.83 2.43
N GLU A 86 -20.01 2.53 2.55
CA GLU A 86 -19.25 1.99 3.69
C GLU A 86 -17.81 2.52 3.73
N ILE A 87 -17.15 2.61 2.56
CA ILE A 87 -15.80 3.18 2.45
C ILE A 87 -15.85 4.68 2.79
N ALA A 88 -16.83 5.42 2.29
CA ALA A 88 -17.00 6.85 2.61
C ALA A 88 -17.24 7.07 4.11
N LYS A 89 -18.02 6.21 4.77
CA LYS A 89 -18.24 6.25 6.22
C LYS A 89 -16.94 6.05 7.00
N GLN A 90 -16.10 5.08 6.59
CA GLN A 90 -14.77 4.88 7.19
C GLN A 90 -13.88 6.11 7.00
N LEU A 91 -13.85 6.71 5.81
CA LEU A 91 -13.06 7.91 5.54
C LEU A 91 -13.53 9.12 6.36
N HIS A 92 -14.84 9.29 6.53
CA HIS A 92 -15.37 10.33 7.39
C HIS A 92 -14.94 10.14 8.85
N LEU A 93 -14.93 8.88 9.33
CA LEU A 93 -14.43 8.55 10.65
C LEU A 93 -12.94 8.85 10.79
N VAL A 94 -12.11 8.55 9.78
CA VAL A 94 -10.69 8.91 9.75
C VAL A 94 -10.48 10.41 9.95
N VAL A 95 -11.24 11.25 9.24
CA VAL A 95 -11.15 12.73 9.38
C VAL A 95 -11.57 13.18 10.78
N LYS A 96 -12.57 12.53 11.39
CA LYS A 96 -13.00 12.85 12.76
C LYS A 96 -11.92 12.46 13.78
N LEU A 97 -11.36 11.26 13.65
CA LEU A 97 -10.34 10.74 14.55
C LEU A 97 -9.03 11.52 14.45
N SER A 98 -8.63 11.91 13.24
CA SER A 98 -7.39 12.66 13.01
C SER A 98 -7.39 14.06 13.62
N LYS A 99 -8.56 14.63 13.92
CA LYS A 99 -8.72 15.92 14.63
C LYS A 99 -8.81 15.77 16.14
N SER A 100 -9.22 14.59 16.63
CA SER A 100 -9.48 14.34 18.05
C SER A 100 -8.24 13.89 18.81
N GLN A 101 -7.23 13.35 18.10
CA GLN A 101 -5.93 13.06 18.68
C GLN A 101 -5.12 14.34 18.83
N ASP A 102 -4.53 14.50 20.01
CA ASP A 102 -3.57 15.55 20.30
C ASP A 102 -2.36 15.40 19.36
N THR A 103 -2.31 16.25 18.34
CA THR A 103 -1.34 16.19 17.23
C THR A 103 0.10 16.38 17.71
N THR A 104 0.29 16.91 18.92
CA THR A 104 1.59 17.07 19.58
C THR A 104 2.22 15.75 20.01
N LYS A 105 1.43 14.66 20.16
CA LYS A 105 1.92 13.33 20.56
C LYS A 105 2.12 12.36 19.39
N SER A 106 1.70 12.73 18.18
CA SER A 106 1.81 11.84 17.02
C SER A 106 3.18 12.01 16.35
N MET A 107 4.02 10.98 16.45
CA MET A 107 5.29 10.94 15.73
C MET A 107 5.03 10.87 14.23
N ILE A 108 5.59 11.80 13.46
CA ILE A 108 5.41 11.89 12.00
C ILE A 108 6.29 10.83 11.30
N ILE A 109 5.91 9.56 11.40
CA ILE A 109 6.72 8.44 10.89
C ILE A 109 6.87 8.49 9.36
N ALA A 110 5.82 8.90 8.64
CA ALA A 110 5.85 8.96 7.18
C ALA A 110 6.87 9.97 6.63
N GLY A 111 7.28 10.96 7.44
CA GLY A 111 8.33 11.91 7.07
C GLY A 111 9.69 11.24 6.82
N GLY A 112 9.96 10.11 7.47
CA GLY A 112 11.20 9.34 7.22
C GLY A 112 11.24 8.59 5.88
N SER A 113 10.17 8.66 5.08
CA SER A 113 10.14 8.08 3.73
C SER A 113 10.56 9.06 2.62
N VAL A 114 10.72 10.35 2.94
CA VAL A 114 11.11 11.40 1.99
C VAL A 114 12.57 11.82 2.17
N GLY A 115 13.17 12.36 1.11
CA GLY A 115 14.54 12.88 1.12
C GLY A 115 15.59 11.84 0.73
N ASP A 116 16.77 11.97 1.32
CA ASP A 116 17.92 11.11 1.03
C ASP A 116 17.63 9.64 1.42
N ARG A 117 18.12 8.71 0.58
CA ARG A 117 17.80 7.28 0.72
C ARG A 117 18.63 6.61 1.81
N ASP A 118 19.88 7.03 2.02
CA ASP A 118 20.70 6.53 3.10
C ASP A 118 20.15 7.01 4.46
N ASP A 119 19.67 8.25 4.53
CA ASP A 119 19.01 8.75 5.74
C ASP A 119 17.68 8.04 6.00
N SER A 120 16.90 7.77 4.95
CA SER A 120 15.69 6.93 5.05
C SER A 120 16.02 5.52 5.56
N ALA A 121 17.14 4.94 5.10
CA ALA A 121 17.58 3.61 5.52
C ALA A 121 18.00 3.58 6.99
N LYS A 122 18.76 4.59 7.45
CA LYS A 122 19.10 4.75 8.87
C LYS A 122 17.85 4.87 9.73
N PHE A 123 16.90 5.72 9.32
CA PHE A 123 15.62 5.88 10.02
C PHE A 123 14.84 4.55 10.10
N TRP A 124 14.77 3.81 8.99
CA TRP A 124 14.13 2.49 8.92
C TRP A 124 14.78 1.47 9.87
N CYS A 125 16.10 1.40 9.93
CA CYS A 125 16.84 0.56 10.87
C CYS A 125 16.47 0.89 12.32
N ILE A 126 16.51 2.18 12.69
CA ILE A 126 16.15 2.66 14.04
C ILE A 126 14.72 2.23 14.41
N MET A 127 13.77 2.39 13.48
CA MET A 127 12.37 2.03 13.69
C MET A 127 12.14 0.52 13.83
N ASN A 128 12.99 -0.32 13.23
CA ASN A 128 12.91 -1.78 13.32
C ASN A 128 13.61 -2.34 14.57
N GLU A 129 14.66 -1.68 15.05
CA GLU A 129 15.39 -2.03 16.27
C GLU A 129 14.59 -1.67 17.54
N GLY A 130 13.97 -0.48 17.53
CA GLY A 130 12.97 -0.12 18.53
C GLY A 130 11.74 -0.99 18.36
N LYS A 131 11.50 -1.96 19.25
CA LYS A 131 10.40 -2.96 19.23
C LYS A 131 8.95 -2.40 19.24
N LEU A 132 8.67 -1.21 18.74
CA LEU A 132 7.34 -0.64 18.56
C LEU A 132 6.59 -1.22 17.33
N SER A 133 7.28 -1.65 16.27
CA SER A 133 6.64 -2.09 15.01
C SER A 133 6.16 -3.55 14.99
N LYS A 134 6.66 -4.42 15.88
CA LYS A 134 6.34 -5.87 15.88
C LYS A 134 4.95 -6.22 16.43
N ARG A 135 4.16 -5.25 16.91
CA ARG A 135 2.83 -5.49 17.50
C ARG A 135 1.70 -5.72 16.49
N LEU A 136 1.96 -5.60 15.18
CA LEU A 136 0.96 -5.78 14.11
C LEU A 136 1.00 -7.16 13.43
N ASN A 137 1.87 -8.08 13.89
CA ASN A 137 1.98 -9.46 13.37
C ASN A 137 1.73 -10.50 14.48
N LYS A 138 0.55 -10.46 15.10
CA LYS A 138 -0.02 -11.59 15.84
C LYS A 138 -1.50 -11.72 15.51
#